data_AF-A0A949EMT6-F1
#
_entry.id   AF-A0A949EMT6-F1
#
_cell.length_a   1.000
_cell.length_b   1.000
_cell.length_c   1.000
_cell.angle_alpha   90.00
_cell.angle_beta   90.00
_cell.angle_gamma   90.00
#
_symmetry.space_group_name_H-M   'P 1'
#
loop_
_entity.id
_entity.type
_entity.pdbx_description
1 polymer ?
#
loop_
_entity_poly.entity_id
_entity_poly.type
_entity_poly.pdbx_seq_one_letter_code
_entity_poly.pdbx_strand_id
1 'polypeptide(L)'
;MWELTGHLGLFLSAFGAATLLPLQSETVLAGLLFADRHPAWALLLVATCGNVLGSAANWWMGRSIEYFREKPWFPVKEHNLEKARSSYHRYGRWSLLLSWAPIIGDPLTVVAGLMREPLWSFLLMVTLAKAGRYLVLAMLVLGWAK
;
A
#
# COMPACT_ATOMS: atom_id res chain seq x y z
N MET A 1 -0.13 11.53 26.63
CA MET A 1 0.15 12.45 25.50
C MET A 1 1.16 11.88 24.50
N TRP A 2 2.20 11.14 24.94
CA TRP A 2 3.16 10.48 24.03
C TRP A 2 2.58 9.32 23.21
N GLU A 3 1.63 8.57 23.78
CA GLU A 3 0.95 7.45 23.10
C GLU A 3 0.29 7.86 21.77
N LEU A 4 -0.42 8.99 21.77
CA LEU A 4 -1.13 9.48 20.57
C LEU A 4 -0.14 9.89 19.47
N THR A 5 1.00 10.46 19.85
CA THR A 5 2.05 10.92 18.92
C THR A 5 2.70 9.75 18.19
N GLY A 6 2.91 8.62 18.87
CA GLY A 6 3.45 7.40 18.27
C GLY A 6 2.51 6.78 17.23
N HIS A 7 1.21 6.67 17.56
CA HIS A 7 0.19 6.14 16.65
C HIS A 7 -0.05 7.07 15.46
N LEU A 8 -0.12 8.38 15.68
CA LEU A 8 -0.23 9.38 14.61
C LEU A 8 1.00 9.40 13.71
N GLY A 9 2.21 9.32 14.29
CA GLY A 9 3.44 9.26 13.51
C GLY A 9 3.52 8.01 12.63
N LEU A 10 3.13 6.85 13.16
CA LEU A 10 3.03 5.61 12.39
C LEU A 10 1.96 5.69 11.30
N PHE A 11 0.79 6.27 11.60
CA PHE A 11 -0.27 6.49 10.62
C PHE A 11 0.18 7.39 9.48
N LEU A 12 0.77 8.55 9.79
CA LEU A 12 1.25 9.50 8.79
C LEU A 12 2.42 8.94 7.97
N SER A 13 3.32 8.17 8.61
CA SER A 13 4.40 7.47 7.92
C SER A 13 3.88 6.39 6.99
N ALA A 14 2.90 5.58 7.41
CA ALA A 14 2.28 4.53 6.60
C ALA A 14 1.42 5.10 5.46
N PHE A 15 0.72 6.20 5.71
CA PHE A 15 -0.02 6.94 4.69
C PHE A 15 0.92 7.58 3.66
N GLY A 16 2.02 8.17 4.15
CA GLY A 16 3.09 8.72 3.32
C GLY A 16 3.83 7.66 2.51
N ALA A 17 4.09 6.50 3.10
CA ALA A 17 4.72 5.34 2.45
C ALA A 17 3.86 4.76 1.33
N ALA A 18 2.55 4.78 1.55
CA ALA A 18 1.58 4.33 0.57
C ALA A 18 1.35 5.37 -0.53
N THR A 19 1.70 6.63 -0.32
CA THR A 19 1.86 7.60 -1.42
C THR A 19 3.25 7.42 -2.01
N LEU A 20 3.51 7.79 -3.27
CA LEU A 20 4.78 7.58 -4.01
C LEU A 20 6.08 8.10 -3.34
N LEU A 21 6.02 8.55 -2.08
CA LEU A 21 7.15 8.83 -1.23
C LEU A 21 7.73 7.51 -0.69
N PRO A 22 9.04 7.26 -0.83
CA PRO A 22 9.69 6.08 -0.28
C PRO A 22 9.85 6.21 1.25
N LEU A 23 8.74 6.24 1.98
CA LEU A 23 8.72 6.20 3.44
C LEU A 23 8.72 4.74 3.88
N GLN A 24 9.72 4.32 4.65
CA GLN A 24 9.79 2.96 5.19
C GLN A 24 8.95 2.85 6.46
N SER A 25 7.64 2.68 6.30
CA SER A 25 6.73 2.42 7.43
C SER A 25 7.08 1.15 8.20
N GLU A 26 7.78 0.19 7.57
CA GLU A 26 8.29 -1.01 8.24
C GLU A 26 9.36 -0.70 9.29
N THR A 27 10.25 0.26 9.01
CA THR A 27 11.33 0.63 9.94
C THR A 27 10.76 1.29 11.18
N VAL A 28 9.73 2.13 11.02
CA VAL A 28 9.00 2.75 12.14
C VAL A 28 8.24 1.70 12.95
N LEU A 29 7.55 0.76 12.28
CA LEU A 29 6.86 -0.34 12.95
C LEU A 29 7.83 -1.23 13.72
N ALA A 30 8.96 -1.62 13.12
CA ALA A 30 9.98 -2.42 13.78
C ALA A 30 10.56 -1.71 15.00
N GLY A 31 10.90 -0.42 14.89
CA GLY A 31 11.39 0.37 16.02
C GLY A 31 10.38 0.46 17.19
N LEU A 32 9.08 0.60 16.89
CA LEU A 32 8.03 0.64 17.91
C LEU A 32 7.76 -0.73 18.53
N LEU A 33 7.88 -1.82 17.76
CA LEU A 33 7.82 -3.19 18.29
C LEU A 33 9.01 -3.50 19.21
N PHE A 34 10.23 -3.07 18.84
CA PHE A 34 11.42 -3.23 19.69
C PHE A 34 11.36 -2.41 20.98
N ALA A 35 10.66 -1.28 20.96
CA ALA A 35 10.49 -0.46 22.16
C ALA A 35 9.55 -1.11 23.20
N ASP A 36 8.75 -2.11 22.82
CA ASP A 36 7.80 -2.86 23.66
C ASP A 36 6.85 -1.96 24.49
N ARG A 37 6.55 -0.76 23.99
CA ARG A 37 5.69 0.23 24.67
C ARG A 37 4.23 0.17 24.26
N HIS A 38 3.92 -0.49 23.15
CA HIS A 38 2.56 -0.61 22.63
C HIS A 38 2.27 -2.05 22.24
N PRO A 39 1.01 -2.51 22.40
CA PRO A 39 0.66 -3.86 22.00
C PRO A 39 0.80 -4.03 20.49
N ALA A 40 1.50 -5.08 20.06
CA ALA A 40 1.82 -5.36 18.66
C ALA A 40 0.59 -5.35 17.73
N TRP A 41 -0.55 -5.85 18.21
CA TRP A 41 -1.80 -5.86 17.45
C TRP A 41 -2.32 -4.45 17.11
N ALA A 42 -2.14 -3.47 18.00
CA ALA A 42 -2.59 -2.10 17.77
C ALA A 42 -1.69 -1.39 16.74
N LEU A 43 -0.38 -1.60 16.81
CA LEU A 43 0.58 -1.09 15.83
C LEU A 43 0.33 -1.68 14.44
N LEU A 44 0.05 -2.98 14.35
CA LEU A 44 -0.32 -3.66 13.11
C LEU A 44 -1.61 -3.09 12.51
N LEU A 45 -2.64 -2.85 13.32
CA LEU A 45 -3.89 -2.23 12.86
C LEU A 45 -3.66 -0.82 12.33
N VAL A 46 -2.94 0.04 13.06
CA VAL A 46 -2.69 1.42 12.63
C VAL A 46 -1.85 1.47 11.36
N ALA A 47 -0.78 0.66 11.27
CA ALA A 47 0.05 0.57 10.07
C ALA A 47 -0.76 0.06 8.87
N THR A 48 -1.57 -0.99 9.05
CA THR A 48 -2.43 -1.54 7.99
C THR A 48 -3.45 -0.52 7.53
N CYS A 49 -4.14 0.17 8.45
CA CYS A 49 -5.12 1.20 8.14
C CYS A 49 -4.51 2.37 7.36
N GLY A 50 -3.38 2.92 7.82
CA GLY A 50 -2.69 4.02 7.13
C GLY A 50 -2.26 3.62 5.70
N ASN A 51 -1.75 2.40 5.55
CA ASN A 51 -1.24 1.90 4.29
C ASN A 51 -2.36 1.54 3.29
N VAL A 52 -3.47 0.99 3.77
CA VAL A 52 -4.70 0.77 2.98
C VAL A 52 -5.30 2.10 2.52
N LEU A 53 -5.36 3.10 3.40
CA LEU A 53 -5.88 4.43 3.06
C LEU A 53 -5.02 5.14 2.00
N GLY A 54 -3.69 5.11 2.12
CA GLY A 54 -2.83 5.71 1.09
C GLY A 54 -2.91 4.95 -0.24
N SER A 55 -3.11 3.63 -0.21
CA SER A 55 -3.37 2.86 -1.43
C SER A 55 -4.73 3.17 -2.05
N ALA A 56 -5.76 3.43 -1.25
CA ALA A 56 -7.04 3.92 -1.74
C ALA A 56 -6.91 5.31 -2.39
N ALA A 57 -6.07 6.19 -1.83
CA ALA A 57 -5.75 7.48 -2.45
C ALA A 57 -5.03 7.30 -3.80
N ASN A 58 -4.07 6.38 -3.90
CA ASN A 58 -3.41 6.03 -5.17
C ASN A 58 -4.39 5.48 -6.20
N TRP A 59 -5.28 4.58 -5.80
CA TRP A 59 -6.32 4.04 -6.66
C TRP A 59 -7.24 5.16 -7.17
N TRP A 60 -7.64 6.09 -6.30
CA TRP A 60 -8.47 7.22 -6.69
C TRP A 60 -7.73 8.16 -7.63
N MET A 61 -6.44 8.40 -7.39
CA MET A 61 -5.59 9.20 -8.28
C MET A 61 -5.46 8.53 -9.66
N GLY A 62 -5.21 7.22 -9.73
CA GLY A 62 -5.17 6.47 -10.98
C GLY A 62 -6.48 6.52 -11.76
N ARG A 63 -7.61 6.38 -11.06
CA ARG A 63 -8.95 6.47 -11.67
C ARG A 63 -9.29 7.88 -12.16
N SER A 64 -8.86 8.90 -11.44
CA SER A 64 -9.05 10.31 -11.82
C SER A 64 -8.16 10.68 -13.01
N ILE A 65 -6.93 10.19 -13.05
CA ILE A 65 -5.98 10.41 -14.16
C ILE A 65 -6.49 9.72 -15.44
N GLU A 66 -7.11 8.55 -15.34
CA GLU A 66 -7.73 7.86 -16.48
C GLU A 66 -8.77 8.74 -17.21
N TYR A 67 -9.52 9.56 -16.48
CA TYR A 67 -10.50 10.49 -17.06
C TYR A 67 -9.84 11.50 -18.02
N PHE A 68 -8.57 11.84 -17.78
CA PHE A 68 -7.79 12.77 -18.61
C PHE A 68 -6.88 12.06 -19.61
N ARG A 69 -7.12 10.77 -19.90
CA ARG A 69 -6.30 9.96 -20.83
C ARG A 69 -6.14 10.59 -22.22
N GLU A 70 -7.15 11.31 -22.69
CA GLU A 70 -7.13 11.98 -24.01
C GLU A 70 -6.40 13.33 -24.00
N LYS A 71 -5.87 13.78 -22.85
CA LYS A 71 -5.14 15.05 -22.76
C LYS A 71 -3.65 14.87 -23.13
N PRO A 72 -3.04 15.86 -23.82
CA PRO A 72 -1.65 15.78 -24.27
C PRO A 72 -0.61 15.80 -23.14
N TRP A 73 -1.00 16.19 -21.92
CA TRP A 73 -0.14 16.15 -20.72
C TRP A 73 -0.14 14.78 -20.01
N PHE A 74 -0.92 13.81 -20.49
CA PHE A 74 -1.08 12.52 -19.81
C PHE A 74 0.29 11.80 -19.65
N PRO A 75 0.72 11.49 -18.42
CA PRO A 75 2.10 11.07 -18.15
C PRO A 75 2.41 9.62 -18.55
N VAL A 76 1.40 8.81 -18.93
CA VAL A 76 1.58 7.38 -19.24
C VAL A 76 1.40 7.13 -20.75
N LYS A 77 2.44 6.62 -21.42
CA LYS A 77 2.38 6.29 -22.85
C LYS A 77 1.38 5.16 -23.14
N GLU A 78 0.71 5.23 -24.28
CA GLU A 78 -0.28 4.24 -24.74
C GLU A 78 0.23 2.80 -24.75
N HIS A 79 1.47 2.58 -25.21
CA HIS A 79 2.15 1.28 -25.17
C HIS A 79 2.28 0.68 -23.74
N ASN A 80 2.52 1.53 -22.75
CA ASN A 80 2.62 1.09 -21.35
C ASN A 80 1.24 0.78 -20.78
N LEU A 81 0.21 1.52 -21.19
CA LEU A 81 -1.17 1.21 -20.86
C LEU A 81 -1.62 -0.12 -21.46
N GLU A 82 -1.28 -0.39 -22.72
CA GLU A 82 -1.61 -1.65 -23.38
C GLU A 82 -0.91 -2.85 -22.74
N LYS A 83 0.38 -2.71 -22.40
CA LYS A 83 1.11 -3.73 -21.63
C LYS A 83 0.51 -3.95 -20.25
N ALA A 84 0.21 -2.87 -19.52
CA ALA A 84 -0.43 -2.95 -18.22
C ALA A 84 -1.81 -3.62 -18.33
N ARG A 85 -2.60 -3.26 -19.35
CA ARG A 85 -3.90 -3.84 -19.63
C ARG A 85 -3.81 -5.31 -20.03
N SER A 86 -2.83 -5.70 -20.86
CA SER A 86 -2.59 -7.11 -21.22
C SER A 86 -2.18 -7.94 -20.01
N SER A 87 -1.28 -7.44 -19.16
CA SER A 87 -0.90 -8.11 -17.91
C SER A 87 -2.08 -8.18 -16.94
N TYR A 88 -2.87 -7.10 -16.81
CA TYR A 88 -4.07 -7.08 -16.00
C TYR A 88 -5.16 -7.98 -16.57
N HIS A 89 -5.28 -8.15 -17.87
CA HIS A 89 -6.26 -9.07 -18.47
C HIS A 89 -5.87 -10.54 -18.23
N ARG A 90 -4.57 -10.82 -18.07
CA ARG A 90 -4.04 -12.17 -17.83
C ARG A 90 -4.05 -12.57 -16.36
N TYR A 91 -3.69 -11.65 -15.46
CA TYR A 91 -3.61 -11.91 -14.01
C TYR A 91 -4.79 -11.30 -13.23
N GLY A 92 -5.50 -10.35 -13.81
CA GLY A 92 -6.64 -9.68 -13.21
C GLY A 92 -6.30 -9.06 -11.87
N ARG A 93 -7.31 -9.13 -11.03
CA ARG A 93 -7.32 -8.81 -9.62
C ARG A 93 -6.25 -9.57 -8.78
N TRP A 94 -5.75 -10.74 -9.21
CA TRP A 94 -4.65 -11.44 -8.51
C TRP A 94 -3.32 -10.70 -8.55
N SER A 95 -3.11 -9.84 -9.55
CA SER A 95 -1.91 -9.00 -9.61
C SER A 95 -1.80 -8.08 -8.39
N LEU A 96 -2.91 -7.68 -7.77
CA LEU A 96 -2.92 -6.85 -6.57
C LEU A 96 -2.28 -7.52 -5.35
N LEU A 97 -2.24 -8.85 -5.30
CA LEU A 97 -1.51 -9.55 -4.24
C LEU A 97 0.00 -9.33 -4.34
N LEU A 98 0.50 -9.09 -5.56
CA LEU A 98 1.89 -8.71 -5.79
C LEU A 98 2.22 -7.31 -5.26
N SER A 99 1.22 -6.50 -4.88
CA SER A 99 1.45 -5.22 -4.23
C SER A 99 2.10 -5.33 -2.84
N TRP A 100 2.19 -6.55 -2.32
CA TRP A 100 3.05 -6.91 -1.20
C TRP A 100 4.50 -6.44 -1.41
N ALA A 101 5.03 -6.56 -2.64
CA ALA A 101 6.46 -6.41 -2.91
C ALA A 101 6.96 -4.99 -2.57
N PRO A 102 8.10 -4.84 -1.87
CA PRO A 102 8.73 -3.54 -1.66
C PRO A 102 8.96 -2.86 -3.00
N ILE A 103 8.75 -1.53 -3.08
CA ILE A 103 9.02 -0.68 -4.25
C ILE A 103 8.02 -0.82 -5.41
N ILE A 104 7.48 -2.02 -5.67
CA ILE A 104 6.58 -2.29 -6.81
C ILE A 104 5.10 -2.08 -6.44
N GLY A 105 4.76 -2.17 -5.15
CA GLY A 105 3.36 -2.20 -4.72
C GLY A 105 2.56 -0.93 -4.97
N ASP A 106 3.10 0.24 -4.67
CA ASP A 106 2.36 1.50 -4.76
C ASP A 106 2.06 1.90 -6.22
N PRO A 107 3.00 1.77 -7.18
CA PRO A 107 2.68 1.91 -8.61
C PRO A 107 1.57 0.97 -9.07
N LEU A 108 1.53 -0.25 -8.54
CA LEU A 108 0.51 -1.23 -8.90
C LEU A 108 -0.89 -0.80 -8.44
N THR A 109 -0.99 -0.13 -7.29
CA THR A 109 -2.27 0.41 -6.79
C THR A 109 -2.81 1.54 -7.65
N VAL A 110 -1.92 2.39 -8.18
CA VAL A 110 -2.29 3.44 -9.16
C VAL A 110 -2.76 2.80 -10.47
N VAL A 111 -2.05 1.79 -10.97
CA VAL A 111 -2.42 1.05 -12.19
C VAL A 111 -3.78 0.37 -12.03
N ALA A 112 -4.09 -0.20 -10.87
CA ALA A 112 -5.41 -0.79 -10.62
C ALA A 112 -6.55 0.24 -10.67
N GLY A 113 -6.31 1.46 -10.16
CA GLY A 113 -7.22 2.58 -10.31
C GLY A 113 -7.44 2.97 -11.77
N LEU A 114 -6.34 3.03 -12.53
CA LEU A 114 -6.34 3.32 -13.96
C LEU A 114 -7.07 2.26 -14.80
N MET A 115 -7.10 1.01 -14.34
CA MET A 115 -7.82 -0.10 -14.97
C MET A 115 -9.28 -0.20 -14.51
N ARG A 116 -9.78 0.77 -13.73
CA ARG A 116 -11.14 0.84 -13.19
C ARG A 116 -11.56 -0.31 -12.27
N GLU A 117 -10.61 -1.00 -11.63
CA GLU A 117 -10.93 -2.12 -10.73
C GLU A 117 -11.90 -1.66 -9.62
N PRO A 118 -12.99 -2.39 -9.32
CA PRO A 118 -13.94 -1.99 -8.28
C PRO A 118 -13.27 -1.81 -6.92
N LEU A 119 -13.57 -0.69 -6.25
CA LEU A 119 -12.96 -0.28 -4.98
C LEU A 119 -13.02 -1.40 -3.92
N TRP A 120 -14.11 -2.15 -3.85
CA TRP A 120 -14.27 -3.22 -2.86
C TRP A 120 -13.32 -4.42 -3.12
N SER A 121 -13.15 -4.82 -4.39
CA SER A 121 -12.18 -5.86 -4.81
C SER A 121 -10.76 -5.40 -4.50
N PHE A 122 -10.46 -4.15 -4.85
CA PHE A 122 -9.17 -3.52 -4.60
C PHE A 122 -8.83 -3.49 -3.10
N LEU A 123 -9.75 -3.00 -2.27
CA LEU A 123 -9.54 -2.89 -0.83
C LEU A 123 -9.32 -4.26 -0.19
N LEU A 124 -10.10 -5.28 -0.56
CA LEU A 124 -9.91 -6.64 -0.04
C LEU A 124 -8.51 -7.16 -0.34
N MET A 125 -8.07 -7.04 -1.60
CA MET A 125 -6.77 -7.58 -2.03
C MET A 125 -5.59 -6.83 -1.46
N VAL A 126 -5.67 -5.49 -1.43
CA VAL A 126 -4.61 -4.66 -0.85
C VAL A 126 -4.53 -4.84 0.65
N THR A 127 -5.66 -4.97 1.34
CA THR A 127 -5.68 -5.27 2.77
C THR A 127 -5.05 -6.63 3.04
N LEU A 128 -5.40 -7.67 2.28
CA LEU A 128 -4.78 -9.00 2.39
C LEU A 128 -3.27 -8.95 2.15
N ALA A 129 -2.82 -8.28 1.09
CA ALA A 129 -1.40 -8.18 0.74
C ALA A 129 -0.59 -7.44 1.82
N LYS A 130 -1.10 -6.30 2.31
CA LYS A 130 -0.39 -5.47 3.30
C LYS A 130 -0.45 -6.07 4.70
N ALA A 131 -1.60 -6.64 5.11
CA ALA A 131 -1.71 -7.39 6.35
C ALA A 131 -0.75 -8.58 6.36
N GLY A 132 -0.65 -9.31 5.24
CA GLY A 132 0.31 -10.40 5.08
C GLY A 132 1.77 -9.95 5.27
N ARG A 133 2.17 -8.84 4.64
CA ARG A 133 3.52 -8.27 4.81
C ARG A 133 3.82 -7.92 6.26
N TYR A 134 2.89 -7.23 6.94
CA TYR A 134 3.09 -6.84 8.34
C TYR A 134 3.09 -8.04 9.29
N LEU A 135 2.29 -9.07 9.02
CA LEU A 135 2.31 -10.34 9.77
C LEU A 135 3.65 -11.06 9.62
N VAL A 136 4.20 -11.16 8.41
CA VAL A 136 5.53 -11.75 8.20
C VAL A 136 6.61 -10.94 8.89
N LEU A 137 6.55 -9.60 8.81
CA LEU A 137 7.49 -8.73 9.51
C LEU A 137 7.41 -8.93 11.03
N ALA A 138 6.21 -8.96 11.60
CA ALA A 138 6.00 -9.21 13.02
C ALA A 138 6.49 -10.60 13.44
N MET A 139 6.24 -11.65 12.64
CA MET A 139 6.76 -12.99 12.91
C MET A 139 8.28 -13.05 12.83
N LEU A 140 8.92 -12.35 11.88
CA LEU A 140 10.37 -12.27 11.79
C LEU A 140 10.96 -11.55 13.01
N VAL A 141 10.39 -10.41 13.40
CA VAL A 141 10.87 -9.61 14.55
C VAL A 141 10.67 -10.37 15.86
N LEU A 142 9.47 -10.91 16.10
CA LEU A 142 9.17 -11.66 17.34
C LEU A 142 9.82 -13.05 17.37
N GLY A 143 10.04 -13.66 16.21
CA GLY A 143 10.75 -14.94 16.07
C GLY A 143 12.26 -14.81 16.28
N TRP A 144 12.84 -13.65 15.97
CA TRP A 144 14.23 -13.30 16.31
C TRP A 144 14.41 -12.82 17.76
N ALA A 145 13.32 -12.42 18.43
CA ALA A 145 13.34 -11.95 19.82
C ALA A 145 13.22 -13.09 20.86
N LYS A 146 13.24 -14.36 20.41
CA LYS A 146 13.37 -15.57 21.23
C LYS A 146 14.75 -16.18 21.02
#